data_AF-A0A535XHA7-F1
#
_entry.id   AF-A0A535XHA7-F1
#
_cell.length_a   1.000
_cell.length_b   1.000
_cell.length_c   1.000
_cell.angle_alpha   90.00
_cell.angle_beta   90.00
_cell.angle_gamma   90.00
#
_symmetry.space_group_name_H-M   'P 1'
#
loop_
_entity.id
_entity.type
_entity.pdbx_description
1 polymer ?
#
loop_
_entity_poly.entity_id
_entity_poly.type
_entity_poly.pdbx_seq_one_letter_code
_entity_poly.pdbx_strand_id
1 'polypeptide(L)'
;MLKEASNDREAPANGYFFDAVGVNLYCSLDAIYRVHGIYQSILAQYQLQKPIWLTETNCPVYNDSTTPEPASGRITTNEQSAFLIEAIALARAAGYERIGWYSMVDHDASSGILDRWGLLRADGSPRPAFLAFRLASEYLARPEVSARLAPLGNTTLDGWSVTRVIFDDFAQHARVQVLWRTADGPATVNVEAAGSAARVIDPLGFGAAARRSDNSWQVPLPPTRVPMPSDPPGFQSNGYPVLLVETGVSARPLVDAPWVTSPSIALAPAVLESPPPNQLVARPAAAAPASGAAPAAPPPPPAALAAITQPGPSLVLSVGNPQPGDLLPRGKYVMQGLAFDRAAPAGSGVDRVSVFVDDRDAGGQLVGDAVLGQPVATGFTVTADLSRMGGGHTLFVYARSAVSGREAIVSFPIIIGSR
;
A
#
# COMPACT_ATOMS: atom_id res chain seq x y z
N MET A 1 -30.17 5.23 -12.00
CA MET A 1 -30.10 3.98 -12.80
C MET A 1 -31.02 2.90 -12.26
N LEU A 2 -30.76 2.28 -11.09
CA LEU A 2 -31.62 1.20 -10.57
C LEU A 2 -33.11 1.61 -10.42
N LYS A 3 -33.38 2.80 -9.90
CA LYS A 3 -34.74 3.38 -9.85
C LYS A 3 -35.43 3.40 -11.22
N GLU A 4 -34.68 3.76 -12.28
CA GLU A 4 -35.21 3.79 -13.65
C GLU A 4 -35.39 2.38 -14.21
N ALA A 5 -34.42 1.49 -13.99
CA ALA A 5 -34.54 0.10 -14.41
C ALA A 5 -35.74 -0.60 -13.75
N SER A 6 -36.06 -0.27 -12.50
CA SER A 6 -37.25 -0.79 -11.80
C SER A 6 -38.59 -0.35 -12.41
N ASN A 7 -38.61 0.69 -13.24
CA ASN A 7 -39.80 1.08 -13.99
C ASN A 7 -40.04 0.18 -15.22
N ASP A 8 -39.04 -0.60 -15.65
CA ASP A 8 -39.11 -1.54 -16.76
C ASP A 8 -39.49 -2.95 -16.25
N ARG A 9 -40.54 -3.53 -16.84
CA ARG A 9 -41.02 -4.87 -16.48
C ARG A 9 -40.06 -5.98 -16.88
N GLU A 10 -39.18 -5.74 -17.86
CA GLU A 10 -38.19 -6.71 -18.31
C GLU A 10 -36.94 -6.73 -17.41
N ALA A 11 -36.77 -5.74 -16.52
CA ALA A 11 -35.56 -5.62 -15.71
C ALA A 11 -35.26 -6.86 -14.86
N PRO A 12 -36.20 -7.48 -14.12
CA PRO A 12 -35.89 -8.67 -13.33
C PRO A 12 -35.40 -9.85 -14.18
N ALA A 13 -36.01 -10.06 -15.36
CA ALA A 13 -35.65 -11.15 -16.28
C ALA A 13 -34.26 -10.94 -16.91
N ASN A 14 -33.83 -9.68 -17.05
CA ASN A 14 -32.53 -9.30 -17.62
C ASN A 14 -31.52 -8.87 -16.55
N GLY A 15 -31.73 -9.26 -15.29
CA GLY A 15 -30.82 -8.93 -14.20
C GLY A 15 -30.57 -7.43 -14.08
N TYR A 16 -31.59 -6.58 -14.25
CA TYR A 16 -31.50 -5.11 -14.21
C TYR A 16 -30.51 -4.49 -15.20
N PHE A 17 -30.16 -5.21 -16.28
CA PHE A 17 -29.36 -4.74 -17.42
C PHE A 17 -27.88 -4.41 -17.11
N PHE A 18 -27.30 -5.02 -16.07
CA PHE A 18 -25.86 -4.96 -15.80
C PHE A 18 -25.39 -6.17 -15.00
N ASP A 19 -24.13 -6.56 -15.17
CA ASP A 19 -23.57 -7.72 -14.47
C ASP A 19 -22.73 -7.34 -13.24
N ALA A 20 -22.08 -6.17 -13.27
CA ALA A 20 -21.19 -5.71 -12.20
C ALA A 20 -21.30 -4.19 -12.00
N VAL A 21 -20.96 -3.72 -10.81
CA VAL A 21 -20.79 -2.30 -10.50
C VAL A 21 -19.30 -1.96 -10.60
N GLY A 22 -18.93 -1.05 -11.51
CA GLY A 22 -17.58 -0.48 -11.57
C GLY A 22 -17.47 0.81 -10.76
N VAL A 23 -16.41 0.96 -9.98
CA VAL A 23 -16.08 2.22 -9.27
C VAL A 23 -14.62 2.61 -9.49
N ASN A 24 -14.37 3.91 -9.64
CA ASN A 24 -13.03 4.48 -9.76
C ASN A 24 -12.78 5.34 -8.52
N LEU A 25 -11.85 4.93 -7.66
CA LEU A 25 -11.61 5.55 -6.35
C LEU A 25 -10.14 5.89 -6.21
N TYR A 26 -9.82 7.18 -6.29
CA TYR A 26 -8.45 7.69 -6.30
C TYR A 26 -8.06 8.32 -4.96
N CYS A 27 -6.82 8.10 -4.53
CA CYS A 27 -6.22 8.75 -3.37
C CYS A 27 -7.01 8.73 -2.06
N SER A 28 -7.85 7.72 -1.86
CA SER A 28 -8.64 7.59 -0.64
C SER A 28 -8.83 6.14 -0.25
N LEU A 29 -8.08 5.70 0.75
CA LEU A 29 -8.22 4.37 1.35
C LEU A 29 -9.58 4.23 2.07
N ASP A 30 -10.10 5.30 2.70
CA ASP A 30 -11.47 5.34 3.23
C ASP A 30 -12.48 5.04 2.12
N ALA A 31 -12.41 5.75 1.00
CA ALA A 31 -13.35 5.56 -0.08
C ALA A 31 -13.30 4.13 -0.60
N ILE A 32 -12.10 3.55 -0.79
CA ILE A 32 -11.93 2.17 -1.24
C ILE A 32 -12.74 1.21 -0.37
N TYR A 33 -12.60 1.27 0.96
CA TYR A 33 -13.32 0.35 1.84
C TYR A 33 -14.81 0.70 1.99
N ARG A 34 -15.13 1.98 2.26
CA ARG A 34 -16.48 2.44 2.60
C ARG A 34 -17.44 2.40 1.42
N VAL A 35 -16.99 2.77 0.22
CA VAL A 35 -17.85 2.83 -0.98
C VAL A 35 -18.38 1.44 -1.35
N HIS A 36 -17.59 0.39 -1.17
CA HIS A 36 -18.06 -0.98 -1.38
C HIS A 36 -19.32 -1.30 -0.54
N GLY A 37 -19.28 -1.03 0.76
CA GLY A 37 -20.41 -1.26 1.66
C GLY A 37 -21.66 -0.43 1.31
N ILE A 38 -21.46 0.79 0.81
CA ILE A 38 -22.55 1.65 0.30
C ILE A 38 -23.21 1.00 -0.93
N TYR A 39 -22.43 0.57 -1.92
CA TYR A 39 -22.98 -0.07 -3.12
C TYR A 39 -23.61 -1.44 -2.83
N GLN A 40 -23.04 -2.23 -1.91
CA GLN A 40 -23.69 -3.45 -1.40
C GLN A 40 -25.06 -3.15 -0.79
N SER A 41 -25.15 -2.10 0.04
CA SER A 41 -26.42 -1.70 0.66
C SER A 41 -27.46 -1.26 -0.38
N ILE A 42 -27.03 -0.52 -1.41
CA ILE A 42 -27.90 -0.12 -2.52
C ILE A 42 -28.39 -1.34 -3.31
N LEU A 43 -27.50 -2.28 -3.67
CA LEU A 43 -27.90 -3.51 -4.39
C LEU A 43 -28.90 -4.34 -3.57
N ALA A 44 -28.67 -4.46 -2.26
CA ALA A 44 -29.55 -5.20 -1.35
C ALA A 44 -30.96 -4.61 -1.26
N GLN A 45 -31.12 -3.27 -1.33
CA GLN A 45 -32.44 -2.61 -1.38
C GLN A 45 -33.28 -3.04 -2.59
N TYR A 46 -32.63 -3.47 -3.68
CA TYR A 46 -33.27 -3.98 -4.89
C TYR A 46 -33.24 -5.52 -4.98
N GLN A 47 -32.89 -6.22 -3.88
CA GLN A 47 -32.74 -7.68 -3.82
C GLN A 47 -31.70 -8.22 -4.81
N LEU A 48 -30.68 -7.42 -5.14
CA LEU A 48 -29.59 -7.80 -6.03
C LEU A 48 -28.36 -8.19 -5.24
N GLN A 49 -27.67 -9.23 -5.73
CA GLN A 49 -26.34 -9.63 -5.29
C GLN A 49 -25.45 -9.65 -6.53
N LYS A 50 -24.71 -8.57 -6.75
CA LYS A 50 -23.85 -8.40 -7.92
C LYS A 50 -22.43 -8.03 -7.49
N PRO A 51 -21.41 -8.48 -8.24
CA PRO A 51 -20.04 -8.12 -7.94
C PRO A 51 -19.80 -6.62 -8.09
N ILE A 52 -18.90 -6.12 -7.26
CA ILE A 52 -18.37 -4.76 -7.32
C ILE A 52 -16.90 -4.88 -7.72
N TRP A 53 -16.52 -4.11 -8.75
CA TRP A 53 -15.16 -4.04 -9.26
C TRP A 53 -14.60 -2.66 -8.96
N LEU A 54 -13.42 -2.63 -8.33
CA LEU A 54 -12.62 -1.41 -8.23
C LEU A 54 -11.89 -1.29 -9.56
N THR A 55 -12.50 -0.63 -10.54
CA THR A 55 -12.01 -0.60 -11.92
C THR A 55 -10.76 0.25 -12.07
N GLU A 56 -10.64 1.31 -11.27
CA GLU A 56 -9.44 2.14 -11.22
C GLU A 56 -9.16 2.66 -9.80
N THR A 57 -7.90 2.59 -9.38
CA THR A 57 -7.36 3.31 -8.22
C THR A 57 -5.88 3.57 -8.42
N ASN A 58 -5.36 4.68 -7.88
CA ASN A 58 -3.96 5.04 -7.65
C ASN A 58 -3.91 6.47 -7.05
N CYS A 59 -2.71 7.03 -6.93
CA CYS A 59 -2.41 8.44 -6.83
C CYS A 59 -1.28 8.86 -7.78
N PRO A 60 -1.36 10.06 -8.36
CA PRO A 60 -0.28 10.59 -9.17
C PRO A 60 0.88 11.05 -8.29
N VAL A 61 2.10 10.94 -8.81
CA VAL A 61 3.32 11.29 -8.08
C VAL A 61 3.95 12.59 -8.55
N TYR A 62 4.63 13.30 -7.64
CA TYR A 62 5.26 14.59 -7.96
C TYR A 62 6.79 14.58 -7.91
N ASN A 63 7.42 13.73 -7.10
CA ASN A 63 8.86 13.77 -6.87
C ASN A 63 9.65 12.76 -7.73
N ASP A 64 9.11 12.37 -8.90
CA ASP A 64 9.88 11.52 -9.79
C ASP A 64 11.08 12.27 -10.39
N SER A 65 12.28 11.71 -10.24
CA SER A 65 13.51 12.35 -10.68
C SER A 65 13.61 12.58 -12.19
N THR A 66 12.88 11.81 -13.00
CA THR A 66 12.90 11.96 -14.46
C THR A 66 11.94 13.03 -14.94
N THR A 67 10.85 13.26 -14.19
CA THR A 67 9.88 14.31 -14.51
C THR A 67 9.16 14.75 -13.24
N PRO A 68 9.74 15.71 -12.49
CA PRO A 68 9.11 16.28 -11.32
C PRO A 68 7.87 17.12 -11.68
N GLU A 69 6.83 17.04 -10.86
CA GLU A 69 5.60 17.81 -11.00
C GLU A 69 5.35 18.65 -9.72
N PRO A 70 4.44 19.63 -9.73
CA PRO A 70 4.02 20.31 -8.51
C PRO A 70 3.33 19.36 -7.52
N ALA A 71 3.63 19.51 -6.23
CA ALA A 71 3.12 18.61 -5.18
C ALA A 71 1.60 18.67 -4.93
N SER A 72 0.89 19.68 -5.45
CA SER A 72 -0.56 19.86 -5.24
C SER A 72 -1.37 18.68 -5.76
N GLY A 73 -2.05 17.97 -4.85
CA GLY A 73 -2.88 16.80 -5.17
C GLY A 73 -2.08 15.54 -5.54
N ARG A 74 -0.78 15.49 -5.26
CA ARG A 74 0.12 14.40 -5.64
C ARG A 74 0.90 13.87 -4.46
N ILE A 75 1.40 12.65 -4.60
CA ILE A 75 2.14 11.94 -3.56
C ILE A 75 3.57 11.65 -3.99
N THR A 76 4.40 11.14 -3.10
CA THR A 76 5.76 10.71 -3.48
C THR A 76 5.75 9.34 -4.15
N THR A 77 6.82 9.01 -4.87
CA THR A 77 6.99 7.66 -5.46
C THR A 77 6.97 6.55 -4.40
N ASN A 78 7.41 6.85 -3.17
CA ASN A 78 7.37 5.89 -2.07
C ASN A 78 5.96 5.79 -1.47
N GLU A 79 5.27 6.93 -1.30
CA GLU A 79 3.87 6.94 -0.86
C GLU A 79 2.98 6.16 -1.82
N GLN A 80 3.28 6.18 -3.13
CA GLN A 80 2.57 5.38 -4.11
C GLN A 80 2.74 3.88 -3.86
N SER A 81 3.95 3.44 -3.47
CA SER A 81 4.19 2.05 -3.11
C SER A 81 3.45 1.62 -1.84
N ALA A 82 3.34 2.51 -0.85
CA ALA A 82 2.57 2.29 0.37
C ALA A 82 1.07 2.20 0.08
N PHE A 83 0.54 3.22 -0.61
CA PHE A 83 -0.87 3.31 -1.00
C PHE A 83 -1.29 2.08 -1.80
N LEU A 84 -0.44 1.54 -2.68
CA LEU A 84 -0.74 0.33 -3.45
C LEU A 84 -1.04 -0.87 -2.55
N ILE A 85 -0.17 -1.16 -1.57
CA ILE A 85 -0.35 -2.27 -0.63
C ILE A 85 -1.62 -2.05 0.21
N GLU A 86 -1.81 -0.85 0.75
CA GLU A 86 -2.97 -0.51 1.59
C GLU A 86 -4.28 -0.60 0.81
N ALA A 87 -4.31 -0.05 -0.41
CA ALA A 87 -5.47 -0.05 -1.30
C ALA A 87 -5.89 -1.47 -1.68
N ILE A 88 -4.95 -2.31 -2.11
CA ILE A 88 -5.24 -3.71 -2.43
C ILE A 88 -5.68 -4.46 -1.17
N ALA A 89 -5.04 -4.22 -0.03
CA ALA A 89 -5.39 -4.88 1.22
C ALA A 89 -6.85 -4.57 1.63
N LEU A 90 -7.22 -3.29 1.63
CA LEU A 90 -8.58 -2.85 1.96
C LEU A 90 -9.60 -3.28 0.92
N ALA A 91 -9.29 -3.22 -0.38
CA ALA A 91 -10.20 -3.66 -1.42
C ALA A 91 -10.51 -5.17 -1.30
N ARG A 92 -9.48 -5.98 -1.01
CA ARG A 92 -9.65 -7.41 -0.73
C ARG A 92 -10.50 -7.65 0.52
N ALA A 93 -10.25 -6.91 1.60
CA ALA A 93 -11.02 -7.01 2.83
C ALA A 93 -12.48 -6.57 2.68
N ALA A 94 -12.75 -5.56 1.87
CA ALA A 94 -14.10 -5.09 1.55
C ALA A 94 -14.87 -6.11 0.71
N GLY A 95 -14.17 -6.89 -0.12
CA GLY A 95 -14.76 -7.92 -0.97
C GLY A 95 -15.00 -7.46 -2.41
N TYR A 96 -14.14 -6.61 -2.97
CA TYR A 96 -14.14 -6.38 -4.42
C TYR A 96 -13.75 -7.66 -5.15
N GLU A 97 -14.48 -8.01 -6.21
CA GLU A 97 -14.18 -9.20 -7.01
C GLU A 97 -12.99 -8.96 -7.95
N ARG A 98 -12.83 -7.73 -8.45
CA ARG A 98 -11.74 -7.32 -9.34
C ARG A 98 -11.20 -5.96 -8.91
N ILE A 99 -9.88 -5.82 -9.01
CA ILE A 99 -9.14 -4.62 -8.61
C ILE A 99 -8.21 -4.23 -9.76
N GLY A 100 -8.43 -3.06 -10.35
CA GLY A 100 -7.63 -2.46 -11.40
C GLY A 100 -6.75 -1.34 -10.87
N TRP A 101 -5.48 -1.33 -11.29
CA TRP A 101 -4.52 -0.29 -10.96
C TRP A 101 -4.31 0.64 -12.16
N TYR A 102 -4.51 1.94 -11.96
CA TYR A 102 -4.29 2.95 -13.00
C TYR A 102 -2.95 3.65 -12.76
N SER A 103 -1.85 3.36 -13.46
CA SER A 103 -1.74 2.52 -14.65
C SER A 103 -0.43 1.71 -14.63
N MET A 104 -0.27 0.80 -15.61
CA MET A 104 0.96 0.02 -15.73
C MET A 104 2.16 0.88 -16.15
N VAL A 105 1.96 1.79 -17.12
CA VAL A 105 3.00 2.63 -17.71
C VAL A 105 2.50 4.07 -17.72
N ASP A 106 3.38 5.02 -17.40
CA ASP A 106 3.11 6.45 -17.61
C ASP A 106 2.71 6.70 -19.07
N HIS A 107 1.76 7.61 -19.27
CA HIS A 107 1.43 8.04 -20.61
C HIS A 107 2.65 8.70 -21.26
N ASP A 108 2.78 8.53 -22.58
CA ASP A 108 3.79 9.26 -23.32
C ASP A 108 3.46 10.77 -23.37
N ALA A 109 4.44 11.56 -23.79
CA ALA A 109 4.30 13.01 -23.89
C ALA A 109 3.20 13.46 -24.88
N SER A 110 2.72 12.58 -25.76
CA SER A 110 1.70 12.90 -26.76
C SER A 110 0.27 12.76 -26.23
N SER A 111 0.08 12.09 -25.09
CA SER A 111 -1.23 11.88 -24.46
C SER A 111 -1.90 13.14 -23.92
N GLY A 112 -1.16 14.23 -23.71
CA GLY A 112 -1.64 15.43 -23.02
C GLY A 112 -1.90 15.24 -21.52
N ILE A 113 -1.70 14.04 -20.98
CA ILE A 113 -1.79 13.74 -19.54
C ILE A 113 -0.40 13.91 -18.95
N LEU A 114 -0.21 14.99 -18.19
CA LEU A 114 1.09 15.33 -17.57
C LEU A 114 1.35 14.55 -16.27
N ASP A 115 0.30 14.05 -15.63
CA ASP A 115 0.41 13.36 -14.35
C ASP A 115 1.12 12.01 -14.45
N ARG A 116 1.97 11.73 -13.46
CA ARG A 116 2.76 10.50 -13.37
C ARG A 116 2.05 9.46 -12.51
N TRP A 117 1.52 8.43 -13.16
CA TRP A 117 0.68 7.40 -12.55
C TRP A 117 1.30 6.01 -12.59
N GLY A 118 2.18 5.73 -13.55
CA GLY A 118 2.59 4.37 -13.90
C GLY A 118 3.25 3.61 -12.76
N LEU A 119 3.17 2.28 -12.79
CA LEU A 119 4.13 1.41 -12.12
C LEU A 119 5.52 1.53 -12.78
N LEU A 120 5.51 1.71 -14.11
CA LEU A 120 6.67 1.97 -14.95
C LEU A 120 6.60 3.41 -15.48
N ARG A 121 7.76 4.04 -15.66
CA ARG A 121 7.89 5.30 -16.41
C ARG A 121 7.66 5.05 -17.90
N ALA A 122 7.56 6.13 -18.67
CA ALA A 122 7.38 6.06 -20.13
C ALA A 122 8.54 5.35 -20.84
N ASP A 123 9.75 5.37 -20.27
CA ASP A 123 10.93 4.64 -20.76
C ASP A 123 10.96 3.15 -20.32
N GLY A 124 9.93 2.69 -19.62
CA GLY A 124 9.84 1.32 -19.07
C GLY A 124 10.60 1.10 -17.77
N SER A 125 11.33 2.09 -17.25
CA SER A 125 12.03 1.95 -15.97
C SER A 125 11.04 1.85 -14.80
N PRO A 126 11.29 0.98 -13.80
CA PRO A 126 10.34 0.77 -12.72
C PRO A 126 10.37 1.90 -11.69
N ARG A 127 9.19 2.23 -11.16
CA ARG A 127 9.01 3.01 -9.92
C ARG A 127 8.91 2.05 -8.72
N PRO A 128 9.11 2.52 -7.47
CA PRO A 128 8.91 1.70 -6.27
C PRO A 128 7.56 0.97 -6.23
N ALA A 129 6.49 1.59 -6.74
CA ALA A 129 5.17 0.97 -6.85
C ALA A 129 5.15 -0.33 -7.68
N PHE A 130 6.04 -0.50 -8.67
CA PHE A 130 6.14 -1.77 -9.41
C PHE A 130 6.54 -2.95 -8.50
N LEU A 131 7.43 -2.71 -7.52
CA LEU A 131 7.82 -3.74 -6.55
C LEU A 131 6.68 -4.06 -5.59
N ALA A 132 5.98 -3.03 -5.11
CA ALA A 132 4.78 -3.21 -4.31
C ALA A 132 3.69 -3.99 -5.05
N PHE A 133 3.50 -3.73 -6.35
CA PHE A 133 2.56 -4.47 -7.18
C PHE A 133 2.90 -5.95 -7.26
N ARG A 134 4.19 -6.29 -7.43
CA ARG A 134 4.65 -7.69 -7.40
C ARG A 134 4.38 -8.35 -6.05
N LEU A 135 4.69 -7.65 -4.96
CA LEU A 135 4.48 -8.15 -3.60
C LEU A 135 2.99 -8.38 -3.31
N ALA A 136 2.13 -7.44 -3.68
CA ALA A 136 0.68 -7.58 -3.56
C ALA A 136 0.14 -8.73 -4.42
N SER A 137 0.68 -8.90 -5.63
CA SER A 137 0.30 -10.02 -6.51
C SER A 137 0.66 -11.38 -5.89
N GLU A 138 1.81 -11.46 -5.22
CA GLU A 138 2.28 -12.67 -4.56
C GLU A 138 1.44 -13.04 -3.33
N TYR A 139 1.21 -12.06 -2.44
CA TYR A 139 0.64 -12.33 -1.12
C TYR A 139 -0.85 -12.03 -0.99
N LEU A 140 -1.37 -11.07 -1.74
CA LEU A 140 -2.68 -10.46 -1.48
C LEU A 140 -3.69 -10.69 -2.61
N ALA A 141 -3.25 -11.00 -3.84
CA ALA A 141 -4.11 -11.03 -5.03
C ALA A 141 -4.72 -12.40 -5.34
N ARG A 142 -4.22 -13.49 -4.73
CA ARG A 142 -4.74 -14.84 -4.98
C ARG A 142 -6.21 -14.99 -4.55
N PRO A 143 -7.09 -15.58 -5.36
CA PRO A 143 -8.52 -15.64 -5.06
C PRO A 143 -8.86 -16.65 -3.94
N GLU A 144 -8.00 -17.63 -3.68
CA GLU A 144 -8.21 -18.64 -2.62
C GLU A 144 -7.88 -18.10 -1.22
N VAL A 145 -7.20 -16.96 -1.15
CA VAL A 145 -6.80 -16.32 0.10
C VAL A 145 -7.96 -15.49 0.63
N SER A 146 -8.48 -15.83 1.80
CA SER A 146 -9.52 -15.00 2.43
C SER A 146 -8.90 -13.72 2.98
N ALA A 147 -9.62 -12.60 2.91
CA ALA A 147 -9.17 -11.31 3.43
C ALA A 147 -10.21 -10.71 4.37
N ARG A 148 -9.78 -10.15 5.49
CA ARG A 148 -10.67 -9.48 6.46
C ARG A 148 -9.99 -8.34 7.19
N LEU A 149 -10.75 -7.27 7.44
CA LEU A 149 -10.32 -6.17 8.29
C LEU A 149 -10.36 -6.64 9.76
N ALA A 150 -9.25 -6.50 10.47
CA ALA A 150 -9.07 -6.96 11.85
C ALA A 150 -8.19 -5.96 12.63
N PRO A 151 -8.65 -4.73 12.81
CA PRO A 151 -7.85 -3.61 13.29
C PRO A 151 -7.40 -3.80 14.75
N LEU A 152 -6.41 -3.01 15.17
CA LEU A 152 -5.83 -3.07 16.52
C LEU A 152 -5.88 -1.69 17.20
N GLY A 153 -5.97 -1.73 18.52
CA GLY A 153 -5.92 -0.54 19.38
C GLY A 153 -7.23 0.25 19.39
N ASN A 154 -7.13 1.54 19.76
CA ASN A 154 -8.29 2.41 19.94
C ASN A 154 -8.79 2.96 18.60
N THR A 155 -10.09 3.22 18.56
CA THR A 155 -10.73 4.05 17.53
C THR A 155 -10.23 5.49 17.62
N THR A 156 -9.95 6.11 16.48
CA THR A 156 -9.57 7.52 16.32
C THR A 156 -10.54 8.23 15.38
N LEU A 157 -10.41 9.55 15.22
CA LEU A 157 -11.18 10.29 14.21
C LEU A 157 -10.87 9.82 12.77
N ASP A 158 -9.66 9.33 12.55
CA ASP A 158 -9.16 8.84 11.26
C ASP A 158 -9.27 7.31 11.11
N GLY A 159 -10.06 6.64 11.96
CA GLY A 159 -10.30 5.20 11.92
C GLY A 159 -9.72 4.46 13.12
N TRP A 160 -8.67 3.68 12.94
CA TRP A 160 -8.01 2.93 14.02
C TRP A 160 -6.58 3.41 14.21
N SER A 161 -6.11 3.37 15.47
CA SER A 161 -4.70 3.62 15.78
C SER A 161 -3.75 2.71 14.98
N VAL A 162 -4.15 1.45 14.74
CA VAL A 162 -3.48 0.52 13.83
C VAL A 162 -4.51 -0.17 12.95
N THR A 163 -4.41 0.02 11.64
CA THR A 163 -5.19 -0.77 10.69
C THR A 163 -4.45 -2.06 10.40
N ARG A 164 -5.20 -3.17 10.43
CA ARG A 164 -4.67 -4.49 10.12
C ARG A 164 -5.65 -5.25 9.25
N VAL A 165 -5.15 -5.80 8.15
CA VAL A 165 -5.89 -6.70 7.27
C VAL A 165 -5.24 -8.07 7.31
N ILE A 166 -6.03 -9.10 7.61
CA ILE A 166 -5.56 -10.48 7.71
C ILE A 166 -5.95 -11.23 6.45
N PHE A 167 -4.96 -11.92 5.89
CA PHE A 167 -5.05 -12.80 4.74
C PHE A 167 -4.73 -14.22 5.20
N ASP A 168 -5.73 -15.10 5.19
CA ASP A 168 -5.55 -16.51 5.55
C ASP A 168 -5.47 -17.38 4.29
N ASP A 169 -4.37 -18.11 4.15
CA ASP A 169 -4.15 -19.12 3.11
C ASP A 169 -4.09 -20.51 3.76
N PHE A 170 -5.28 -21.07 3.98
CA PHE A 170 -5.43 -22.38 4.61
C PHE A 170 -4.80 -23.51 3.80
N ALA A 171 -4.72 -23.37 2.48
CA ALA A 171 -4.11 -24.37 1.61
C ALA A 171 -2.59 -24.44 1.79
N GLN A 172 -1.94 -23.32 2.09
CA GLN A 172 -0.48 -23.26 2.30
C GLN A 172 -0.06 -23.20 3.77
N HIS A 173 -1.01 -23.31 4.71
CA HIS A 173 -0.73 -23.14 6.14
C HIS A 173 0.01 -21.81 6.42
N ALA A 174 -0.44 -20.75 5.76
CA ALA A 174 0.18 -19.44 5.81
C ALA A 174 -0.83 -18.34 6.16
N ARG A 175 -0.34 -17.30 6.82
CA ARG A 175 -1.11 -16.09 7.13
C ARG A 175 -0.27 -14.88 6.79
N VAL A 176 -0.86 -13.93 6.08
CA VAL A 176 -0.26 -12.61 5.84
C VAL A 176 -1.09 -11.58 6.57
N GLN A 177 -0.46 -10.72 7.36
CA GLN A 177 -1.12 -9.60 8.01
C GLN A 177 -0.49 -8.31 7.49
N VAL A 178 -1.28 -7.44 6.87
CA VAL A 178 -0.84 -6.11 6.43
C VAL A 178 -1.18 -5.13 7.54
N LEU A 179 -0.19 -4.40 8.06
CA LEU A 179 -0.37 -3.46 9.17
C LEU A 179 0.21 -2.09 8.86
N TRP A 180 -0.51 -1.04 9.23
CA TRP A 180 0.00 0.33 9.27
C TRP A 180 -0.63 1.10 10.43
N ARG A 181 0.00 2.21 10.82
CA ARG A 181 -0.45 3.04 11.94
C ARG A 181 -0.86 4.44 11.49
N THR A 182 -1.75 5.04 12.27
CA THR A 182 -1.97 6.49 12.29
C THR A 182 -1.03 7.16 13.30
N ALA A 183 -1.13 8.48 13.44
CA ALA A 183 -0.26 9.25 14.35
C ALA A 183 -0.47 8.84 15.82
N ASP A 184 -1.67 8.39 16.18
CA ASP A 184 -2.02 7.90 17.50
C ASP A 184 -1.57 6.44 17.75
N GLY A 185 -1.09 5.75 16.72
CA GLY A 185 -0.68 4.36 16.79
C GLY A 185 0.74 4.16 17.34
N PRO A 186 1.00 3.06 18.05
CA PRO A 186 2.33 2.76 18.59
C PRO A 186 3.33 2.44 17.48
N ALA A 187 4.61 2.76 17.68
CA ALA A 187 5.69 2.43 16.74
C ALA A 187 6.00 0.93 16.65
N THR A 188 5.42 0.11 17.53
CA THR A 188 5.58 -1.34 17.53
C THR A 188 4.32 -1.97 18.14
N VAL A 189 3.86 -3.06 17.53
CA VAL A 189 2.75 -3.87 18.06
C VAL A 189 3.20 -5.31 18.28
N ASN A 190 2.61 -5.97 19.28
CA ASN A 190 2.74 -7.40 19.47
C ASN A 190 1.51 -8.08 18.86
N VAL A 191 1.74 -8.89 17.83
CA VAL A 191 0.69 -9.64 17.13
C VAL A 191 0.74 -11.08 17.58
N GLU A 192 -0.39 -11.63 18.06
CA GLU A 192 -0.45 -13.04 18.47
C GLU A 192 0.02 -13.95 17.32
N ALA A 193 0.92 -14.87 17.65
CA ALA A 193 1.54 -15.75 16.66
C ALA A 193 0.55 -16.82 16.21
N ALA A 194 0.19 -16.78 14.92
CA ALA A 194 -0.60 -17.82 14.26
C ALA A 194 0.27 -18.97 13.75
N GLY A 195 1.51 -18.66 13.33
CA GLY A 195 2.48 -19.61 12.80
C GLY A 195 3.67 -19.89 13.73
N SER A 196 4.49 -20.86 13.33
CA SER A 196 5.74 -21.22 14.03
C SER A 196 6.93 -20.35 13.63
N ALA A 197 6.87 -19.72 12.45
CA ALA A 197 7.88 -18.80 11.94
C ALA A 197 7.21 -17.63 11.22
N ALA A 198 7.85 -16.46 11.25
CA ALA A 198 7.35 -15.28 10.56
C ALA A 198 8.46 -14.37 10.03
N ARG A 199 8.12 -13.58 9.01
CA ARG A 199 8.93 -12.49 8.47
C ARG A 199 8.14 -11.19 8.48
N VAL A 200 8.82 -10.07 8.74
CA VAL A 200 8.26 -8.73 8.52
C VAL A 200 8.87 -8.18 7.24
N ILE A 201 8.01 -7.84 6.27
CA ILE A 201 8.36 -7.42 4.91
C ILE A 201 7.82 -6.01 4.67
N ASP A 202 8.62 -5.13 4.06
CA ASP A 202 8.23 -3.79 3.64
C ASP A 202 7.52 -3.81 2.27
N PRO A 203 6.95 -2.68 1.80
CA PRO A 203 6.23 -2.62 0.52
C PRO A 203 7.11 -2.89 -0.71
N LEU A 204 8.44 -2.87 -0.58
CA LEU A 204 9.37 -3.10 -1.68
C LEU A 204 9.85 -4.56 -1.73
N GLY A 205 9.38 -5.39 -0.79
CA GLY A 205 9.65 -6.82 -0.72
C GLY A 205 10.84 -7.20 0.16
N PHE A 206 11.44 -6.25 0.88
CA PHE A 206 12.55 -6.54 1.79
C PHE A 206 12.00 -6.91 3.15
N GLY A 207 12.56 -7.97 3.74
CA GLY A 207 12.10 -8.38 5.05
C GLY A 207 13.10 -9.21 5.82
N ALA A 208 12.96 -9.15 7.13
CA ALA A 208 13.75 -9.91 8.09
C ALA A 208 12.86 -10.92 8.82
N ALA A 209 13.47 -11.89 9.50
CA ALA A 209 12.74 -12.74 10.44
C ALA A 209 12.08 -11.86 11.52
N ALA A 210 10.81 -12.11 11.81
CA ALA A 210 10.09 -11.42 12.86
C ALA A 210 10.67 -11.81 14.22
N ARG A 211 10.81 -10.85 15.13
CA ARG A 211 11.24 -11.13 16.50
C ARG A 211 10.07 -11.70 17.28
N ARG A 212 10.31 -12.81 17.97
CA ARG A 212 9.31 -13.43 18.84
C ARG A 212 9.43 -12.87 20.26
N SER A 213 8.29 -12.52 20.85
CA SER A 213 8.16 -12.15 22.26
C SER A 213 7.01 -12.98 22.84
N ASP A 214 7.34 -13.95 23.69
CA ASP A 214 6.39 -14.94 24.22
C ASP A 214 5.59 -15.64 23.10
N ASN A 215 4.27 -15.46 23.08
CA ASN A 215 3.34 -16.01 22.09
C ASN A 215 2.99 -14.99 20.98
N SER A 216 3.80 -13.96 20.78
CA SER A 216 3.54 -12.91 19.79
C SER A 216 4.76 -12.59 18.94
N TRP A 217 4.51 -12.05 17.75
CA TRP A 217 5.48 -11.41 16.89
C TRP A 217 5.54 -9.93 17.19
N GLN A 218 6.74 -9.41 17.43
CA GLN A 218 6.99 -7.98 17.54
C GLN A 218 7.07 -7.39 16.12
N VAL A 219 6.12 -6.54 15.77
CA VAL A 219 6.02 -5.90 14.46
C VAL A 219 6.30 -4.41 14.57
N PRO A 220 7.42 -3.91 14.04
CA PRO A 220 7.69 -2.48 13.96
C PRO A 220 6.77 -1.83 12.92
N LEU A 221 6.16 -0.70 13.27
CA LEU A 221 5.30 0.08 12.39
C LEU A 221 5.99 1.41 12.06
N PRO A 222 6.32 1.66 10.77
CA PRO A 222 6.91 2.93 10.33
C PRO A 222 6.13 4.15 10.81
N PRO A 223 6.78 5.30 11.03
CA PRO A 223 6.08 6.53 11.39
C PRO A 223 5.22 7.02 10.25
N THR A 224 4.24 7.83 10.63
CA THR A 224 3.31 8.45 9.70
C THR A 224 4.02 9.47 8.83
N ARG A 225 3.51 9.61 7.62
CA ARG A 225 3.73 10.79 6.79
C ARG A 225 3.45 12.07 7.58
N VAL A 226 4.22 13.12 7.32
CA VAL A 226 3.88 14.49 7.75
C VAL A 226 2.92 15.10 6.73
N PRO A 227 1.71 15.55 7.11
CA PRO A 227 0.79 16.20 6.19
C PRO A 227 1.42 17.42 5.52
N MET A 228 1.17 17.61 4.23
CA MET A 228 1.60 18.78 3.47
C MET A 228 0.45 19.76 3.26
N PRO A 229 0.71 21.08 3.17
CA PRO A 229 -0.32 22.07 2.82
C PRO A 229 -1.03 21.79 1.48
N SER A 230 -0.39 21.03 0.61
CA SER A 230 -0.86 20.65 -0.71
C SER A 230 -1.71 19.38 -0.74
N ASP A 231 -1.88 18.73 0.41
CA ASP A 231 -2.69 17.52 0.54
C ASP A 231 -4.17 17.84 0.33
N PRO A 232 -4.92 17.05 -0.46
CA PRO A 232 -6.35 17.24 -0.60
C PRO A 232 -7.07 16.95 0.74
N PRO A 233 -8.24 17.57 1.00
CA PRO A 233 -9.03 17.26 2.18
C PRO A 233 -9.32 15.75 2.30
N GLY A 234 -8.99 15.16 3.46
CA GLY A 234 -9.16 13.73 3.72
C GLY A 234 -8.01 12.83 3.24
N PHE A 235 -6.88 13.40 2.79
CA PHE A 235 -5.68 12.63 2.48
C PHE A 235 -5.10 12.00 3.75
N GLN A 236 -4.91 10.68 3.74
CA GLN A 236 -4.54 9.95 4.95
C GLN A 236 -3.06 10.10 5.28
N SER A 237 -2.75 10.38 6.55
CA SER A 237 -1.39 10.44 7.08
C SER A 237 -1.02 9.15 7.80
N ASN A 238 -0.91 8.08 7.02
CA ASN A 238 -0.54 6.76 7.52
C ASN A 238 0.97 6.57 7.53
N GLY A 239 1.44 5.64 8.36
CA GLY A 239 2.78 5.07 8.24
C GLY A 239 2.84 4.05 7.11
N TYR A 240 4.02 3.81 6.57
CA TYR A 240 4.20 2.80 5.52
C TYR A 240 3.74 1.43 6.02
N PRO A 241 3.01 0.66 5.19
CA PRO A 241 2.51 -0.64 5.62
C PRO A 241 3.65 -1.66 5.69
N VAL A 242 3.47 -2.64 6.57
CA VAL A 242 4.34 -3.82 6.68
C VAL A 242 3.50 -5.09 6.53
N LEU A 243 4.07 -6.11 5.92
CA LEU A 243 3.51 -7.45 5.81
C LEU A 243 4.18 -8.34 6.86
N LEU A 244 3.43 -8.81 7.85
CA LEU A 244 3.82 -9.95 8.68
C LEU A 244 3.39 -11.23 7.97
N VAL A 245 4.35 -11.98 7.43
CA VAL A 245 4.13 -13.25 6.74
C VAL A 245 4.48 -14.40 7.66
N GLU A 246 3.49 -15.16 8.09
CA GLU A 246 3.61 -16.32 8.97
C GLU A 246 3.46 -17.63 8.20
N THR A 247 4.28 -18.61 8.57
CA THR A 247 4.26 -19.98 8.03
C THR A 247 4.09 -21.00 9.14
N GLY A 248 3.62 -22.21 8.80
CA GLY A 248 3.33 -23.24 9.79
C GLY A 248 2.11 -22.87 10.64
N VAL A 249 1.16 -22.14 10.04
CA VAL A 249 -0.09 -21.75 10.68
C VAL A 249 -0.96 -22.97 10.85
N SER A 250 -1.46 -23.18 12.07
CA SER A 250 -2.34 -24.31 12.36
C SER A 250 -3.64 -24.20 11.53
N ALA A 251 -4.19 -25.33 11.08
CA ALA A 251 -5.44 -25.37 10.32
C ALA A 251 -6.69 -24.93 11.12
N ARG A 252 -6.55 -24.59 12.41
CA ARG A 252 -7.62 -24.04 13.21
C ARG A 252 -7.66 -22.52 13.02
N PRO A 253 -8.79 -21.93 12.62
CA PRO A 253 -8.91 -20.48 12.61
C PRO A 253 -8.66 -19.96 14.03
N LEU A 254 -7.66 -19.10 14.21
CA LEU A 254 -7.62 -18.23 15.37
C LEU A 254 -8.91 -17.42 15.37
N VAL A 255 -9.66 -17.47 16.47
CA VAL A 255 -10.83 -16.62 16.68
C VAL A 255 -10.31 -15.22 16.97
N ASP A 256 -9.86 -14.52 15.92
CA ASP A 256 -9.64 -13.09 16.02
C ASP A 256 -11.01 -12.38 16.07
N ALA A 257 -11.06 -11.31 16.85
CA ALA A 257 -12.21 -10.47 17.18
C ALA A 257 -13.23 -10.26 16.02
N PRO A 258 -14.53 -10.06 16.34
CA PRO A 258 -15.62 -9.99 15.38
C PRO A 258 -15.36 -9.04 14.22
N TRP A 259 -15.99 -9.34 13.07
CA TRP A 259 -16.08 -8.47 11.89
C TRP A 259 -16.36 -7.03 12.33
N VAL A 260 -15.33 -6.18 12.29
CA VAL A 260 -15.55 -4.77 12.60
C VAL A 260 -15.95 -4.07 11.32
N THR A 261 -17.20 -3.65 11.26
CA THR A 261 -17.60 -2.56 10.37
C THR A 261 -16.86 -1.31 10.84
N SER A 262 -16.17 -0.60 9.94
CA SER A 262 -15.28 0.52 10.25
C SER A 262 -15.85 1.44 11.34
N PRO A 263 -15.09 1.81 12.38
CA PRO A 263 -15.58 2.66 13.43
C PRO A 263 -15.58 4.11 12.92
N SER A 264 -16.77 4.56 12.51
CA SER A 264 -17.09 5.88 11.94
C SER A 264 -16.65 6.03 10.47
N ILE A 265 -17.48 6.48 9.53
CA ILE A 265 -18.53 7.49 9.65
C ILE A 265 -19.94 6.89 9.54
N ALA A 266 -20.73 7.17 10.59
CA ALA A 266 -22.17 7.22 10.52
C ALA A 266 -22.61 8.26 9.46
N LEU A 267 -22.67 7.84 8.21
CA LEU A 267 -23.82 8.17 7.40
C LEU A 267 -24.62 6.88 7.37
N ALA A 268 -25.56 6.78 8.32
CA ALA A 268 -26.78 6.06 8.02
C ALA A 268 -27.15 6.45 6.57
N PRO A 269 -27.41 5.50 5.67
CA PRO A 269 -28.00 5.87 4.39
C PRO A 269 -29.20 6.72 4.79
N ALA A 270 -29.20 8.00 4.38
CA ALA A 270 -30.46 8.72 4.30
C ALA A 270 -31.36 7.75 3.54
N VAL A 271 -32.42 7.30 4.22
CA VAL A 271 -33.38 6.33 3.72
C VAL A 271 -33.80 6.84 2.35
N LEU A 272 -33.19 6.30 1.29
CA LEU A 272 -33.77 6.38 -0.03
C LEU A 272 -35.04 5.56 0.11
N GLU A 273 -36.17 6.21 -0.15
CA GLU A 273 -37.51 5.65 -0.03
C GLU A 273 -37.53 4.19 -0.49
N SER A 274 -38.12 3.33 0.34
CA SER A 274 -38.32 1.93 0.00
C SER A 274 -39.01 1.83 -1.37
N PRO A 275 -38.48 1.06 -2.33
CA PRO A 275 -39.24 0.77 -3.54
C PRO A 275 -40.55 0.06 -3.18
N PRO A 276 -41.64 0.25 -3.95
CA PRO A 276 -42.91 -0.37 -3.67
C PRO A 276 -42.78 -1.91 -3.66
N PRO A 277 -43.58 -2.61 -2.83
CA PRO A 277 -43.47 -4.06 -2.69
C PRO A 277 -43.86 -4.75 -4.00
N ASN A 278 -42.88 -5.27 -4.74
CA ASN A 278 -43.13 -6.22 -5.81
C ASN A 278 -43.14 -7.65 -5.26
N GLN A 279 -44.15 -8.39 -5.69
CA GLN A 279 -44.43 -9.76 -5.27
C GLN A 279 -43.23 -10.68 -5.56
N LEU A 280 -42.84 -11.45 -4.54
CA LEU A 280 -41.85 -12.52 -4.65
C LEU A 280 -42.30 -13.53 -5.72
N VAL A 281 -41.56 -13.61 -6.83
CA VAL A 281 -41.71 -14.72 -7.79
C VAL A 281 -40.70 -15.80 -7.44
N ALA A 282 -41.20 -17.01 -7.21
CA ALA A 282 -40.39 -18.17 -6.89
C ALA A 282 -39.42 -18.54 -8.02
N ARG A 283 -38.19 -18.86 -7.61
CA ARG A 283 -37.04 -19.30 -8.41
C ARG A 283 -37.36 -20.62 -9.17
N PRO A 284 -37.02 -20.78 -10.47
CA PRO A 284 -36.99 -22.10 -11.08
C PRO A 284 -35.74 -22.89 -10.62
N ALA A 285 -35.90 -24.19 -10.44
CA ALA A 285 -34.83 -25.10 -10.03
C ALA A 285 -33.73 -25.22 -11.09
N ALA A 286 -32.46 -25.16 -10.67
CA ALA A 286 -31.30 -25.40 -11.52
C ALA A 286 -31.11 -26.90 -11.76
N ALA A 287 -30.90 -27.30 -13.02
CA ALA A 287 -30.54 -28.66 -13.41
C ALA A 287 -29.08 -28.97 -13.02
N ALA A 288 -28.84 -30.21 -12.60
CA ALA A 288 -27.54 -30.72 -12.18
C ALA A 288 -26.56 -30.88 -13.35
N PRO A 289 -25.24 -30.62 -13.17
CA PRO A 289 -24.24 -31.01 -14.15
C PRO A 289 -23.80 -32.47 -13.94
N ALA A 290 -23.58 -33.16 -15.06
CA ALA A 290 -23.06 -34.53 -15.12
C ALA A 290 -21.57 -34.58 -14.74
N SER A 291 -21.20 -35.66 -14.05
CA SER A 291 -19.85 -35.99 -13.63
C SER A 291 -19.05 -36.70 -14.74
N GLY A 292 -17.75 -36.42 -14.83
CA GLY A 292 -16.80 -37.29 -15.54
C GLY A 292 -15.54 -36.62 -16.07
N ALA A 293 -14.51 -36.48 -15.24
CA ALA A 293 -13.11 -36.48 -15.68
C ALA A 293 -12.20 -36.91 -14.53
N ALA A 294 -11.30 -37.86 -14.82
CA ALA A 294 -10.34 -38.45 -13.87
C ALA A 294 -9.24 -37.44 -13.45
N PRO A 295 -8.62 -37.61 -12.27
CA PRO A 295 -7.62 -36.68 -11.77
C PRO A 295 -6.31 -36.78 -12.57
N ALA A 296 -5.86 -35.64 -13.12
CA ALA A 296 -4.51 -35.49 -13.65
C ALA A 296 -3.49 -35.35 -12.50
N ALA A 297 -2.33 -35.99 -12.66
CA ALA A 297 -1.24 -35.95 -11.69
C ALA A 297 -0.72 -34.52 -11.45
N PRO A 298 -0.26 -34.20 -10.22
CA PRO A 298 0.26 -32.87 -9.91
C PRO A 298 1.55 -32.59 -10.70
N PRO A 299 1.73 -31.35 -11.21
CA PRO A 299 2.98 -30.96 -11.86
C PRO A 299 4.13 -30.94 -10.84
N PRO A 300 5.38 -31.21 -11.28
CA PRO A 300 6.54 -31.11 -10.41
C PRO A 300 6.71 -29.68 -9.88
N PRO A 301 7.32 -29.50 -8.68
CA PRO A 301 7.57 -28.18 -8.14
C PRO A 301 8.41 -27.34 -9.13
N PRO A 302 8.12 -26.04 -9.29
CA PRO A 302 8.89 -25.21 -10.19
C PRO A 302 10.36 -25.21 -9.77
N ALA A 303 11.24 -25.59 -10.71
CA ALA A 303 12.66 -25.38 -10.57
C ALA A 303 12.92 -23.90 -10.26
N ALA A 304 13.80 -23.63 -9.29
CA ALA A 304 14.22 -22.28 -8.95
C ALA A 304 14.62 -21.54 -10.23
N LEU A 305 13.87 -20.50 -10.58
CA LEU A 305 14.23 -19.58 -11.64
C LEU A 305 15.62 -19.03 -11.30
N ALA A 306 16.56 -19.18 -12.23
CA ALA A 306 17.85 -18.52 -12.16
C ALA A 306 17.62 -17.03 -11.89
N ALA A 307 18.40 -16.45 -10.97
CA ALA A 307 18.33 -15.04 -10.61
C ALA A 307 18.44 -14.18 -11.88
N ILE A 308 17.29 -13.67 -12.33
CA ILE A 308 17.23 -12.71 -13.41
C ILE A 308 17.88 -11.45 -12.83
N THR A 309 19.11 -11.17 -13.24
CA THR A 309 19.78 -9.90 -12.91
C THR A 309 18.95 -8.82 -13.59
N GLN A 310 18.03 -8.20 -12.85
CA GLN A 310 17.11 -7.22 -13.41
C GLN A 310 17.90 -5.98 -13.86
N PRO A 311 17.67 -5.47 -15.09
CA PRO A 311 18.35 -4.29 -15.59
C PRO A 311 17.85 -3.05 -14.85
N GLY A 312 18.73 -2.48 -14.03
CA GLY A 312 18.57 -1.25 -13.25
C GLY A 312 19.75 -1.14 -12.28
N PRO A 313 20.08 0.06 -11.75
CA PRO A 313 21.08 0.15 -10.70
C PRO A 313 20.64 -0.74 -9.53
N SER A 314 21.54 -1.65 -9.09
CA SER A 314 21.24 -2.59 -8.01
C SER A 314 20.97 -1.85 -6.70
N LEU A 315 21.67 -0.74 -6.49
CA LEU A 315 21.51 0.16 -5.37
C LEU A 315 20.34 1.14 -5.59
N VAL A 316 19.35 1.08 -4.70
CA VAL A 316 18.18 1.93 -4.63
C VAL A 316 18.31 2.83 -3.40
N LEU A 317 18.15 4.13 -3.60
CA LEU A 317 18.08 5.14 -2.55
C LEU A 317 16.82 5.98 -2.76
N SER A 318 16.06 6.20 -1.70
CA SER A 318 14.89 7.06 -1.69
C SER A 318 14.73 7.78 -0.36
N VAL A 319 14.29 9.03 -0.40
CA VAL A 319 14.10 9.88 0.78
C VAL A 319 12.61 10.04 1.03
N GLY A 320 12.15 9.65 2.22
CA GLY A 320 10.76 9.75 2.66
C GLY A 320 10.41 11.12 3.24
N ASN A 321 11.38 11.79 3.86
CA ASN A 321 11.32 13.20 4.26
C ASN A 321 12.74 13.78 4.42
N PRO A 322 12.96 15.08 4.15
CA PRO A 322 12.02 16.07 3.65
C PRO A 322 11.77 15.92 2.15
N GLN A 323 10.89 16.76 1.61
CA GLN A 323 10.49 16.80 0.20
C GLN A 323 11.12 17.99 -0.54
N PRO A 324 11.24 17.91 -1.88
CA PRO A 324 11.70 19.03 -2.69
C PRO A 324 10.88 20.30 -2.44
N GLY A 325 11.55 21.38 -2.04
CA GLY A 325 10.96 22.69 -1.76
C GLY A 325 10.56 22.91 -0.30
N ASP A 326 10.71 21.92 0.58
CA ASP A 326 10.30 22.04 1.99
C ASP A 326 11.03 23.16 2.73
N LEU A 327 10.28 23.87 3.59
CA LEU A 327 10.84 24.77 4.61
C LEU A 327 11.22 23.96 5.86
N LEU A 328 12.52 23.75 6.05
CA LEU A 328 13.08 23.07 7.20
C LEU A 328 13.40 24.07 8.31
N PRO A 329 13.05 23.74 9.58
CA PRO A 329 13.40 24.57 10.71
C PRO A 329 14.92 24.59 10.90
N ARG A 330 15.45 25.75 11.28
CA ARG A 330 16.81 25.82 11.85
C ARG A 330 16.87 24.98 13.13
N GLY A 331 17.76 23.99 13.16
CA GLY A 331 17.91 23.08 14.28
C GLY A 331 18.08 21.63 13.82
N LYS A 332 17.78 20.69 14.72
CA LYS A 332 17.77 19.26 14.38
C LYS A 332 16.49 18.90 13.64
N TYR A 333 16.63 18.18 12.54
CA TYR A 333 15.52 17.67 11.73
C TYR A 333 15.69 16.16 11.50
N VAL A 334 14.63 15.39 11.72
CA VAL A 334 14.67 13.92 11.53
C VAL A 334 14.21 13.58 10.12
N MET A 335 15.16 13.05 9.35
CA MET A 335 14.95 12.54 8.01
C MET A 335 14.89 11.02 8.02
N GLN A 336 14.16 10.47 7.07
CA GLN A 336 13.97 9.05 6.90
C GLN A 336 13.90 8.71 5.43
N GLY A 337 14.26 7.49 5.11
CA GLY A 337 14.18 6.98 3.75
C GLY A 337 14.51 5.51 3.69
N LEU A 338 14.65 5.01 2.47
CA LEU A 338 14.98 3.64 2.15
C LEU A 338 16.29 3.62 1.37
N ALA A 339 17.20 2.75 1.74
CA ALA A 339 18.45 2.53 1.02
C ALA A 339 18.77 1.04 1.03
N PHE A 340 18.84 0.42 -0.14
CA PHE A 340 19.19 -0.99 -0.26
C PHE A 340 19.85 -1.34 -1.60
N ASP A 341 20.71 -2.35 -1.61
CA ASP A 341 21.29 -2.96 -2.80
C ASP A 341 20.64 -4.31 -3.08
N ARG A 342 19.96 -4.42 -4.23
CA ARG A 342 19.30 -5.65 -4.71
C ARG A 342 20.27 -6.81 -4.93
N ALA A 343 21.57 -6.54 -5.09
CA ALA A 343 22.59 -7.57 -5.20
C ALA A 343 22.98 -8.16 -3.83
N ALA A 344 22.48 -7.61 -2.72
CA ALA A 344 22.79 -8.11 -1.40
C ALA A 344 22.02 -9.39 -1.09
N PRO A 345 22.70 -10.44 -0.58
CA PRO A 345 22.05 -11.71 -0.25
C PRO A 345 21.16 -11.64 1.00
N ALA A 346 21.35 -10.61 1.85
CA ALA A 346 20.55 -10.35 3.05
C ALA A 346 20.70 -8.89 3.52
N GLY A 347 19.72 -8.41 4.29
CA GLY A 347 19.72 -7.06 4.85
C GLY A 347 19.48 -5.97 3.80
N SER A 348 19.89 -4.74 4.09
CA SER A 348 19.83 -3.65 3.11
C SER A 348 20.92 -3.76 2.05
N GLY A 349 22.08 -4.35 2.35
CA GLY A 349 23.22 -4.25 1.43
C GLY A 349 23.83 -2.86 1.32
N VAL A 350 23.45 -1.95 2.23
CA VAL A 350 23.96 -0.57 2.33
C VAL A 350 24.71 -0.45 3.64
N ASP A 351 25.93 0.06 3.59
CA ASP A 351 26.78 0.24 4.78
C ASP A 351 26.86 1.70 5.25
N ARG A 352 26.44 2.65 4.42
CA ARG A 352 26.43 4.07 4.78
C ARG A 352 25.32 4.83 4.07
N VAL A 353 24.65 5.71 4.81
CA VAL A 353 23.85 6.80 4.25
C VAL A 353 24.28 8.10 4.91
N SER A 354 24.59 9.12 4.12
CA SER A 354 25.05 10.43 4.60
C SER A 354 24.26 11.55 3.93
N VAL A 355 23.95 12.59 4.70
CA VAL A 355 23.20 13.75 4.24
C VAL A 355 24.09 14.98 4.27
N PHE A 356 24.13 15.68 3.15
CA PHE A 356 24.84 16.94 2.98
C PHE A 356 23.87 18.05 2.60
N VAL A 357 24.16 19.26 3.05
CA VAL A 357 23.65 20.46 2.39
C VAL A 357 24.68 20.96 1.40
N ASP A 358 24.20 21.15 0.18
CA ASP A 358 24.95 21.40 -1.04
C ASP A 358 25.88 20.22 -1.40
N ASP A 359 26.47 20.25 -2.60
CA ASP A 359 27.23 19.13 -3.14
C ASP A 359 28.54 18.93 -2.35
N ARG A 360 28.75 17.73 -1.78
CA ARG A 360 29.94 17.42 -0.98
C ARG A 360 31.23 17.60 -1.77
N ASP A 361 31.21 17.31 -3.07
CA ASP A 361 32.40 17.35 -3.93
C ASP A 361 32.71 18.81 -4.35
N ALA A 362 31.75 19.72 -4.16
CA ALA A 362 31.90 21.17 -4.30
C ALA A 362 32.08 21.92 -2.96
N GLY A 363 32.35 21.19 -1.87
CA GLY A 363 32.55 21.78 -0.54
C GLY A 363 31.31 21.88 0.34
N GLY A 364 30.23 21.17 -0.02
CA GLY A 364 29.00 21.05 0.76
C GLY A 364 29.23 20.48 2.17
N GLN A 365 28.33 20.82 3.09
CA GLN A 365 28.48 20.51 4.50
C GLN A 365 27.74 19.23 4.88
N LEU A 366 28.44 18.29 5.52
CA LEU A 366 27.81 17.12 6.15
C LEU A 366 26.92 17.58 7.31
N VAL A 367 25.64 17.18 7.27
CA VAL A 367 24.64 17.54 8.29
C VAL A 367 24.19 16.35 9.12
N GLY A 368 24.45 15.12 8.65
CA GLY A 368 24.24 13.92 9.46
C GLY A 368 24.56 12.62 8.71
N ASP A 369 24.97 11.61 9.47
CA ASP A 369 25.03 10.22 9.01
C ASP A 369 23.81 9.47 9.54
N ALA A 370 23.34 8.49 8.78
CA ALA A 370 22.14 7.75 9.10
C ALA A 370 22.40 6.60 10.07
N VAL A 371 21.38 6.31 10.89
CA VAL A 371 21.20 5.02 11.53
C VAL A 371 20.44 4.12 10.55
N LEU A 372 21.10 3.04 10.11
CA LEU A 372 20.55 2.09 9.15
C LEU A 372 19.71 1.00 9.84
N GLY A 373 18.84 0.36 9.06
CA GLY A 373 17.97 -0.71 9.53
C GLY A 373 16.82 -0.24 10.41
N GLN A 374 16.45 1.04 10.32
CA GLN A 374 15.35 1.65 11.08
C GLN A 374 14.51 2.58 10.20
N PRO A 375 13.17 2.58 10.35
CA PRO A 375 12.40 1.72 11.25
C PRO A 375 12.29 0.26 10.75
N VAL A 376 12.72 -0.01 9.51
CA VAL A 376 12.72 -1.33 8.87
C VAL A 376 14.13 -1.68 8.38
N ALA A 377 14.40 -2.94 8.05
CA ALA A 377 15.74 -3.43 7.73
C ALA A 377 16.46 -2.69 6.57
N THR A 378 15.71 -2.11 5.64
CA THR A 378 16.15 -1.28 4.50
C THR A 378 16.01 0.22 4.73
N GLY A 379 15.40 0.58 5.86
CA GLY A 379 15.19 1.96 6.26
C GLY A 379 16.46 2.59 6.79
N PHE A 380 16.51 3.90 6.69
CA PHE A 380 17.47 4.71 7.41
C PHE A 380 16.76 5.87 8.10
N THR A 381 17.31 6.31 9.23
CA THR A 381 16.90 7.55 9.90
C THR A 381 18.13 8.41 10.14
N VAL A 382 18.07 9.70 9.80
CA VAL A 382 19.14 10.68 10.01
C VAL A 382 18.60 11.79 10.89
N THR A 383 19.35 12.20 11.91
CA THR A 383 19.09 13.47 12.59
C THR A 383 20.03 14.52 12.00
N ALA A 384 19.54 15.28 11.02
CA ALA A 384 20.30 16.32 10.35
C ALA A 384 20.40 17.56 11.25
N ASP A 385 21.61 18.08 11.48
CA ASP A 385 21.83 19.33 12.18
C ASP A 385 21.90 20.50 11.18
N LEU A 386 20.81 21.25 11.09
CA LEU A 386 20.65 22.40 10.20
C LEU A 386 20.87 23.74 10.92
N SER A 387 21.37 23.72 12.17
CA SER A 387 21.42 24.90 13.04
C SER A 387 22.27 26.05 12.49
N ARG A 388 23.25 25.74 11.62
CA ARG A 388 24.21 26.72 11.08
C ARG A 388 23.85 27.26 9.69
N MET A 389 22.70 26.88 9.14
CA MET A 389 22.34 27.19 7.76
C MET A 389 21.11 28.09 7.67
N GLY A 390 20.91 28.68 6.50
CA GLY A 390 19.71 29.46 6.23
C GLY A 390 19.65 29.96 4.80
N GLY A 391 18.43 30.06 4.28
CA GLY A 391 18.16 30.37 2.88
C GLY A 391 17.87 29.13 2.05
N GLY A 392 17.85 29.29 0.73
CA GLY A 392 17.65 28.18 -0.21
C GLY A 392 18.93 27.38 -0.38
N HIS A 393 18.82 26.05 -0.31
CA HIS A 393 19.91 25.10 -0.44
C HIS A 393 19.47 23.88 -1.25
N THR A 394 20.41 23.04 -1.68
CA THR A 394 20.10 21.70 -2.20
C THR A 394 20.52 20.65 -1.18
N LEU A 395 19.61 19.78 -0.77
CA LEU A 395 19.94 18.66 0.09
C LEU A 395 20.41 17.49 -0.77
N PHE A 396 21.53 16.88 -0.41
CA PHE A 396 22.08 15.68 -1.07
C PHE A 396 22.10 14.52 -0.08
N VAL A 397 21.56 13.38 -0.50
CA VAL A 397 21.61 12.12 0.25
C VAL A 397 22.39 11.11 -0.57
N TYR A 398 23.43 10.55 0.04
CA TYR A 398 24.31 9.55 -0.54
C TYR A 398 24.09 8.23 0.18
N ALA A 399 23.87 7.15 -0.55
CA ALA A 399 23.90 5.79 -0.02
C ALA A 399 25.04 5.03 -0.64
N ARG A 400 25.80 4.27 0.15
CA ARG A 400 26.88 3.42 -0.33
C ARG A 400 26.50 1.94 -0.19
N SER A 401 26.67 1.21 -1.28
CA SER A 401 26.51 -0.24 -1.33
C SER A 401 27.66 -0.93 -0.59
N ALA A 402 27.32 -1.80 0.35
CA ALA A 402 28.25 -2.74 0.98
C ALA A 402 28.68 -3.87 0.03
N VAL A 403 27.93 -4.10 -1.06
CA VAL A 403 28.16 -5.18 -2.02
C VAL A 403 29.15 -4.75 -3.10
N SER A 404 28.97 -3.55 -3.64
CA SER A 404 29.73 -3.06 -4.80
C SER A 404 30.66 -1.88 -4.49
N GLY A 405 30.53 -1.25 -3.32
CA GLY A 405 31.25 -0.02 -2.96
C GLY A 405 30.77 1.23 -3.72
N ARG A 406 29.81 1.10 -4.63
CA ARG A 406 29.24 2.22 -5.40
C ARG A 406 28.26 3.02 -4.57
N GLU A 407 28.02 4.25 -5.00
CA GLU A 407 27.05 5.15 -4.36
C GLU A 407 25.85 5.45 -5.26
N ALA A 408 24.70 5.65 -4.62
CA ALA A 408 23.51 6.24 -5.20
C ALA A 408 23.28 7.60 -4.55
N ILE A 409 22.76 8.54 -5.34
CA ILE A 409 22.61 9.94 -4.93
C ILE A 409 21.17 10.36 -5.21
N VAL A 410 20.54 11.01 -4.22
CA VAL A 410 19.28 11.74 -4.38
C VAL A 410 19.53 13.18 -3.94
N SER A 411 19.12 14.14 -4.77
CA SER A 411 19.29 15.56 -4.46
C SER A 411 18.03 16.35 -4.79
N PHE A 412 17.68 17.32 -3.95
CA PHE A 412 16.51 18.18 -4.18
C PHE A 412 16.63 19.51 -3.44
N PRO A 413 15.99 20.59 -3.96
CA PRO A 413 16.02 21.90 -3.31
C PRO A 413 15.26 21.87 -1.98
N ILE A 414 15.69 22.68 -1.02
CA ILE A 414 15.03 22.92 0.27
C ILE A 414 15.23 24.39 0.68
N ILE A 415 14.44 24.86 1.64
CA ILE A 415 14.62 26.18 2.27
C ILE A 415 14.87 25.95 3.75
N ILE A 416 15.91 26.56 4.32
CA ILE A 416 16.21 26.48 5.75
C ILE A 416 15.91 27.83 6.38
N GLY A 417 15.00 27.87 7.37
CA GLY A 417 14.57 29.13 7.97
C GLY A 417 13.85 28.94 9.30
N SER A 418 13.49 30.05 9.93
CA SER A 418 12.49 30.03 11.00
C SER A 418 11.11 29.82 10.38
N ARG A 419 10.31 28.91 10.95
CA ARG A 419 8.87 28.87 10.68
C ARG A 419 8.20 30.15 11.11
#